data_AF-A0A9X8VCL9-F1
#
_entry.id   AF-A0A9X8VCL9-F1
#
_cell.length_a   1.000
_cell.length_b   1.000
_cell.length_c   1.000
_cell.angle_alpha   90.00
_cell.angle_beta   90.00
_cell.angle_gamma   90.00
#
_symmetry.space_group_name_H-M   'P 1'
#
loop_
_entity.id
_entity.type
_entity.pdbx_description
1 polymer ?
#
loop_
_entity_poly.entity_id
_entity_poly.type
_entity_poly.pdbx_seq_one_letter_code
_entity_poly.pdbx_strand_id
1 'polypeptide(L)'
;LLAANFDDYLAGKRELQLLFTPTAEQALSGYSGTRDHLILSIMDNVVNRLEVLTPQGGSWQRRPLGNPDAISTLSAGGIDEESNAY
;
A
#
# COMPACT_ATOMS: atom_id res chain seq x y z
N LEU A 1 4.22 -2.90 -8.15
CA LEU A 1 3.75 -1.56 -7.75
C LEU A 1 4.96 -0.66 -7.56
N LEU A 2 4.96 0.48 -8.24
CA LEU A 2 5.95 1.53 -8.09
C LEU A 2 5.25 2.77 -7.55
N ALA A 3 5.92 3.53 -6.69
CA ALA A 3 5.46 4.83 -6.23
C ALA A 3 6.55 5.87 -6.44
N ALA A 4 6.14 7.11 -6.68
CA ALA A 4 7.02 8.27 -6.67
C ALA A 4 6.35 9.41 -5.92
N ASN A 5 7.15 10.36 -5.46
CA ASN A 5 6.61 11.64 -5.04
C ASN A 5 6.01 12.33 -6.29
N PHE A 6 4.74 12.75 -6.19
CA PHE A 6 3.99 13.27 -7.32
C PHE A 6 4.59 14.58 -7.87
N ASP A 7 4.87 15.54 -7.00
CA ASP A 7 5.49 16.82 -7.37
C ASP A 7 6.88 16.61 -7.99
N ASP A 8 7.68 15.72 -7.41
CA ASP A 8 9.03 15.44 -7.88
C ASP A 8 9.04 14.74 -9.25
N TYR A 9 8.09 13.82 -9.46
CA TYR A 9 7.87 13.15 -10.73
C TYR A 9 7.44 14.13 -11.82
N LEU A 10 6.54 15.07 -11.49
CA LEU A 10 6.14 16.15 -12.40
C LEU A 10 7.29 17.13 -12.67
N ALA A 11 8.16 17.38 -11.68
CA ALA A 11 9.38 18.16 -11.83
C ALA A 11 10.47 17.44 -12.68
N GLY A 12 10.20 16.21 -13.14
CA GLY A 12 11.06 15.44 -14.04
C GLY A 12 12.04 14.50 -13.33
N LYS A 13 11.98 14.39 -12.00
CA LYS A 13 12.75 13.40 -11.26
C LYS A 13 12.14 12.01 -11.48
N ARG A 14 12.99 10.99 -11.62
CA ARG A 14 12.58 9.61 -11.92
C ARG A 14 12.90 8.66 -10.76
N GLU A 15 12.81 9.16 -9.54
CA GLU A 15 13.02 8.37 -8.33
C GLU A 15 11.75 7.56 -8.03
N LEU A 16 11.67 6.39 -8.64
CA LEU A 16 10.60 5.42 -8.42
C LEU A 16 11.01 4.46 -7.30
N GLN A 17 10.15 4.31 -6.30
CA GLN A 17 10.30 3.37 -5.21
C GLN A 17 9.46 2.12 -5.47
N LEU A 18 10.09 0.96 -5.35
CA LEU A 18 9.44 -0.33 -5.52
C LEU A 18 8.68 -0.70 -4.24
N LEU A 19 7.36 -0.50 -4.26
CA LEU A 19 6.50 -0.80 -3.12
C LEU A 19 6.03 -2.25 -3.11
N PHE A 20 5.92 -2.90 -4.27
CA PHE A 20 5.53 -4.30 -4.34
C PHE A 20 6.07 -4.96 -5.59
N THR A 21 6.62 -6.15 -5.41
CA THR A 21 7.03 -7.04 -6.51
C THR A 21 6.28 -8.35 -6.34
N PRO A 22 5.46 -8.77 -7.32
CA PRO A 22 4.80 -10.06 -7.25
C PRO A 22 5.85 -11.18 -7.27
N THR A 23 5.60 -12.21 -6.48
CA THR A 23 6.32 -13.50 -6.56
C THR A 23 5.41 -14.53 -7.24
N ALA A 24 5.87 -15.78 -7.42
CA ALA A 24 5.07 -16.82 -8.09
C ALA A 24 3.74 -17.11 -7.39
N GLU A 25 3.66 -16.87 -6.09
CA GLU A 25 2.49 -17.17 -5.24
C GLU A 25 1.74 -15.90 -4.79
N GLN A 26 2.28 -14.72 -5.11
CA GLN A 26 1.77 -13.43 -4.63
C GLN A 26 1.33 -12.53 -5.76
N ALA A 27 0.06 -12.11 -5.71
CA ALA A 27 -0.52 -11.13 -6.60
C ALA A 27 -1.00 -9.90 -5.82
N LEU A 28 -0.85 -8.71 -6.40
CA LEU A 28 -1.48 -7.51 -5.86
C LEU A 28 -2.98 -7.55 -6.20
N SER A 29 -3.83 -7.70 -5.18
CA SER A 29 -5.29 -7.67 -5.35
C SER A 29 -5.83 -6.25 -5.42
N GLY A 30 -5.16 -5.29 -4.78
CA GLY A 30 -5.58 -3.90 -4.77
C GLY A 30 -4.70 -3.05 -3.87
N TYR A 31 -4.91 -1.74 -3.91
CA TYR A 31 -4.29 -0.78 -3.01
C TYR A 31 -5.31 0.29 -2.63
N SER A 32 -5.15 0.86 -1.44
CA SER A 32 -5.97 1.97 -0.98
C SER A 32 -5.12 2.97 -0.22
N GLY A 33 -5.18 4.23 -0.64
CA GLY A 33 -4.50 5.33 0.03
C GLY A 33 -5.35 5.89 1.17
N THR A 34 -4.68 6.29 2.23
CA THR A 34 -5.18 7.20 3.27
C THR A 34 -4.22 8.37 3.36
N ARG A 35 -4.60 9.46 4.04
CA ARG A 35 -3.78 10.67 4.18
C ARG A 35 -2.32 10.42 4.53
N ASP A 36 -2.08 9.46 5.43
CA ASP A 36 -0.74 9.19 5.98
C ASP A 36 -0.27 7.75 5.73
N HIS A 37 -1.08 6.88 5.12
CA HIS A 37 -0.75 5.47 4.96
C HIS A 37 -1.28 4.91 3.65
N LEU A 38 -0.52 4.04 3.00
CA LEU A 38 -0.94 3.27 1.84
C LEU A 38 -1.18 1.82 2.26
N ILE A 39 -2.38 1.29 2.05
CA ILE A 39 -2.72 -0.10 2.35
C ILE A 39 -2.65 -0.90 1.05
N LEU A 40 -1.89 -2.00 1.03
CA LEU A 40 -1.84 -2.96 -0.06
C LEU A 40 -2.61 -4.22 0.33
N SER A 41 -3.46 -4.67 -0.59
CA SER A 41 -4.09 -5.99 -0.50
C SER A 41 -3.32 -6.94 -1.41
N ILE A 42 -2.67 -7.92 -0.81
CA ILE A 42 -1.85 -8.91 -1.50
C ILE A 42 -2.53 -10.27 -1.32
N MET A 43 -2.80 -10.95 -2.42
CA MET A 43 -3.27 -12.32 -2.40
C MET A 43 -2.08 -13.26 -2.46
N ASP A 44 -1.86 -13.99 -1.39
CA ASP A 44 -0.79 -14.98 -1.20
C ASP A 44 -1.45 -16.36 -1.12
N ASN A 45 -1.28 -17.18 -2.16
CA ASN A 45 -1.87 -18.53 -2.22
C ASN A 45 -3.36 -18.61 -1.83
N VAL A 46 -4.20 -17.71 -2.39
CA VAL A 46 -5.64 -17.57 -2.12
C VAL A 46 -5.99 -16.99 -0.72
N VAL A 47 -4.99 -16.66 0.10
CA VAL A 47 -5.16 -15.95 1.36
C VAL A 47 -4.92 -14.45 1.13
N ASN A 48 -5.89 -13.61 1.50
CA ASN A 48 -5.73 -12.16 1.38
C ASN A 48 -4.99 -11.61 2.60
N ARG A 49 -3.86 -10.94 2.37
CA ARG A 49 -3.07 -10.26 3.39
C ARG A 49 -3.04 -8.77 3.12
N LEU A 50 -3.27 -7.98 4.17
CA LEU A 50 -3.17 -6.53 4.10
C LEU A 50 -1.81 -6.07 4.64
N GLU A 51 -1.16 -5.15 3.94
CA GLU A 51 0.07 -4.49 4.39
C GLU A 51 -0.10 -2.98 4.37
N VAL A 52 0.19 -2.32 5.48
CA VAL A 52 0.23 -0.86 5.58
C VAL A 52 1.64 -0.38 5.31
N LEU A 53 1.78 0.57 4.40
CA LEU A 53 3.00 1.31 4.12
C LEU A 53 2.82 2.74 4.63
N THR A 54 3.67 3.13 5.56
CA THR A 54 3.70 4.50 6.11
C THR A 54 4.90 5.21 5.51
N PRO A 55 4.73 6.36 4.82
CA PRO A 55 5.84 7.16 4.36
C PRO A 55 6.53 7.80 5.58
N GLN A 56 7.80 7.49 5.78
CA GLN A 56 8.68 8.09 6.79
C GLN A 56 9.92 8.65 6.09
N GLY A 57 10.02 9.99 6.01
CA GLY A 57 11.23 10.67 5.57
C GLY A 57 11.76 10.25 4.20
N GLY A 58 10.87 9.93 3.25
CA GLY A 58 11.25 9.46 1.92
C GLY A 58 11.49 7.94 1.82
N SER A 59 11.23 7.17 2.87
CA SER A 59 11.20 5.70 2.86
C SER A 59 9.81 5.20 3.25
N TRP A 60 9.49 3.94 2.94
CA TRP A 60 8.21 3.33 3.31
C TRP A 60 8.40 2.30 4.42
N GLN A 61 7.82 2.56 5.59
CA GLN A 61 7.71 1.60 6.68
C GLN A 61 6.55 0.64 6.40
N ARG A 62 6.83 -0.65 6.23
CA ARG A 62 5.82 -1.68 5.97
C ARG A 62 5.43 -2.38 7.27
N ARG A 63 4.12 -2.59 7.49
CA ARG A 63 3.58 -3.36 8.62
C ARG A 63 2.40 -4.21 8.17
N PRO A 64 2.30 -5.49 8.56
CA PRO A 64 1.10 -6.27 8.30
C PRO A 64 -0.10 -5.69 9.06
N LEU A 65 -1.23 -5.58 8.38
CA LEU A 65 -2.50 -5.22 9.00
C LEU A 65 -3.28 -6.51 9.30
N GLY A 66 -3.42 -6.84 10.58
CA GLY A 66 -4.10 -8.06 11.02
C GLY A 66 -3.18 -9.28 11.18
N ASN A 67 -3.79 -10.41 11.51
CA ASN A 67 -3.08 -11.65 11.81
C ASN A 67 -3.06 -12.57 10.58
N PRO A 68 -1.88 -12.97 10.05
CA PRO A 68 -1.79 -13.76 8.81
C PRO A 68 -2.36 -15.18 8.93
N ASP A 69 -2.50 -15.73 10.15
CA ASP A 69 -3.05 -17.06 10.40
C ASP A 69 -4.59 -17.12 10.44
N ALA A 70 -5.27 -15.98 10.40
CA ALA A 70 -6.73 -15.95 10.30
C ALA A 70 -7.10 -15.90 8.82
N ILE A 71 -7.71 -16.97 8.28
CA ILE A 71 -8.42 -16.91 7.00
C ILE A 71 -9.50 -15.84 7.17
N SER A 72 -9.23 -14.64 6.68
CA SER A 72 -10.08 -13.48 6.87
C SER A 72 -9.93 -12.59 5.65
N THR A 73 -11.02 -12.45 4.89
CA THR A 73 -11.12 -11.47 3.81
C THR A 73 -11.21 -10.08 4.45
N LEU A 74 -10.06 -9.48 4.73
CA LEU A 74 -10.00 -8.10 5.19
C LEU A 74 -9.95 -7.18 3.97
N SER A 75 -10.93 -6.29 3.84
CA SER A 75 -10.92 -5.19 2.87
C SER A 75 -10.78 -3.87 3.62
N ALA A 76 -9.86 -3.02 3.15
CA ALA A 76 -9.71 -1.65 3.63
C ALA A 76 -9.80 -0.74 2.41
N GLY A 77 -10.78 0.16 2.42
CA GLY A 77 -10.92 1.24 1.45
C GLY A 77 -10.87 2.57 2.19
N GLY A 78 -9.96 3.47 1.79
CA GLY A 78 -10.03 4.88 2.12
C GLY A 78 -11.34 5.45 1.58
N ILE A 79 -12.13 6.03 2.48
CA ILE A 79 -13.45 6.58 2.17
C ILE A 79 -13.42 8.04 1.72
N ASP A 80 -12.26 8.70 1.77
CA ASP A 80 -12.17 10.12 1.49
C ASP A 80 -10.76 10.53 1.02
N GLU A 81 -10.68 11.14 -0.16
CA GLU A 81 -9.47 11.73 -0.74
C GLU A 81 -9.41 13.26 -0.54
N GLU A 82 -10.39 13.87 0.15
CA GLU A 82 -10.53 15.31 0.35
C GLU A 82 -11.11 15.66 1.74
N SER A 83 -10.22 15.72 2.74
CA SER A 83 -10.35 16.48 4.01
C SER A 83 -10.66 15.69 5.30
N ASN A 84 -9.67 15.68 6.20
CA ASN A 84 -9.81 15.27 7.61
C ASN A 84 -10.07 16.49 8.51
N ALA A 85 -11.20 17.18 8.33
CA ALA A 85 -11.62 18.24 9.24
C ALA A 85 -12.80 17.78 10.11
N TYR A 86 -12.56 17.64 11.41
CA TYR A 86 -13.54 17.78 12.48
C TYR A 86 -12.99 18.76 13.52
#